data_AF-A0A7V4D046-F1
#
_entry.id   AF-A0A7V4D046-F1
#
_cell.length_a   1.000
_cell.length_b   1.000
_cell.length_c   1.000
_cell.angle_alpha   90.00
_cell.angle_beta   90.00
_cell.angle_gamma   90.00
#
_symmetry.space_group_name_H-M   'P 1'
#
loop_
_entity.id
_entity.type
_entity.pdbx_description
1 polymer ?
#
loop_
_entity_poly.entity_id
_entity_poly.type
_entity_poly.pdbx_seq_one_letter_code
_entity_poly.pdbx_strand_id
1 'polypeptide(L)'
;MSGPPARQSSGGCEAGGSAMTEAHYRFPPASAYALNRCLQALKSDAAFRSRYVADPRAAMAEMGVDDEAAVALASGDRDALVARGAHPYLVFMADLRLRMEREPGTIEFF
;
A
#
# COMPACT_ATOMS: atom_id res chain seq x y z
N MET A 1 54.05 -29.47 -32.22
CA MET A 1 53.57 -29.73 -30.84
C MET A 1 52.67 -28.55 -30.48
N SER A 2 51.37 -28.69 -30.79
CA SER A 2 50.28 -29.07 -29.88
C SER A 2 49.97 -27.94 -28.86
N GLY A 3 48.88 -27.23 -29.14
CA GLY A 3 48.45 -26.01 -28.42
C GLY A 3 47.66 -26.28 -27.14
N PRO A 4 47.06 -25.23 -26.54
CA PRO A 4 46.12 -25.40 -25.43
C PRO A 4 44.71 -25.77 -25.96
N PRO A 5 43.97 -26.65 -25.27
CA PRO A 5 42.63 -27.01 -25.68
C PRO A 5 41.62 -25.91 -25.36
N ALA A 6 40.74 -25.67 -26.32
CA ALA A 6 39.47 -25.01 -26.11
C ALA A 6 38.64 -25.80 -25.09
N ARG A 7 38.05 -25.09 -24.11
CA ARG A 7 36.95 -25.64 -23.31
C ARG A 7 35.67 -24.93 -23.71
N GLN A 8 34.94 -25.57 -24.61
CA GLN A 8 33.52 -25.35 -24.80
C GLN A 8 32.73 -26.22 -23.82
N SER A 9 31.48 -25.79 -23.59
CA SER A 9 30.39 -26.46 -22.89
C SER A 9 30.48 -26.37 -21.36
N SER A 10 29.44 -25.93 -20.64
CA SER A 10 28.03 -26.28 -20.83
C SER A 10 27.11 -25.33 -20.04
N GLY A 11 25.90 -25.08 -20.53
CA GLY A 11 24.79 -24.59 -19.70
C GLY A 11 23.90 -23.60 -20.41
N GLY A 12 22.89 -24.10 -21.13
CA GLY A 12 21.93 -23.28 -21.85
C GLY A 12 21.20 -22.29 -20.97
N CYS A 13 21.04 -21.07 -21.47
CA CYS A 13 20.04 -20.14 -20.99
C CYS A 13 18.67 -20.60 -21.52
N GLU A 14 18.11 -21.63 -20.90
CA GLU A 14 16.66 -21.83 -20.91
C GLU A 14 16.13 -21.23 -19.61
N ALA A 15 15.88 -19.92 -19.62
CA ALA A 15 14.93 -19.34 -18.70
C ALA A 15 13.54 -19.79 -19.16
N GLY A 16 13.23 -21.06 -18.85
CA GLY A 16 11.90 -21.61 -18.96
C GLY A 16 10.95 -20.71 -18.17
N GLY A 17 10.07 -20.04 -18.90
CA GLY A 17 8.90 -19.42 -18.32
C GLY A 17 8.10 -20.51 -17.62
N SER A 18 8.01 -20.44 -16.31
CA SER A 18 6.97 -21.12 -15.56
C SER A 18 6.65 -20.30 -14.32
N ALA A 19 5.54 -19.58 -14.45
CA ALA A 19 4.74 -18.96 -13.41
C ALA A 19 5.52 -18.32 -12.25
N MET A 20 5.80 -17.02 -12.36
CA MET A 20 5.94 -16.21 -11.15
C MET A 20 4.66 -16.39 -10.35
N THR A 21 4.78 -17.02 -9.20
CA THR A 21 3.81 -16.90 -8.12
C THR A 21 3.67 -15.40 -7.88
N GLU A 22 2.61 -14.81 -8.42
CA GLU A 22 2.30 -13.39 -8.29
C GLU A 22 2.16 -13.15 -6.79
N ALA A 23 3.20 -12.60 -6.18
CA ALA A 23 3.23 -12.41 -4.75
C ALA A 23 2.06 -11.51 -4.40
N HIS A 24 1.02 -12.09 -3.81
CA HIS A 24 -0.18 -11.37 -3.36
C HIS A 24 0.14 -10.24 -2.37
N TYR A 25 1.40 -10.17 -1.90
CA TYR A 25 1.94 -9.08 -1.11
C TYR A 25 3.40 -8.80 -1.50
N ARG A 26 3.65 -7.64 -2.12
CA ARG A 26 5.00 -7.09 -2.32
C ARG A 26 5.33 -6.18 -1.14
N PHE A 27 6.53 -6.32 -0.56
CA PHE A 27 6.98 -5.41 0.49
C PHE A 27 6.91 -3.96 -0.03
N PRO A 28 6.29 -3.02 0.72
CA PRO A 28 6.05 -1.69 0.21
C PRO A 28 7.36 -0.95 -0.09
N PRO A 29 7.42 -0.09 -1.11
CA PRO A 29 8.54 0.84 -1.27
C PRO A 29 8.62 1.76 -0.05
N ALA A 30 9.81 2.30 0.24
CA ALA A 30 10.00 3.22 1.37
C ALA A 30 9.04 4.44 1.32
N SER A 31 8.67 4.88 0.11
CA SER A 31 7.68 5.94 -0.10
C SER A 31 6.29 5.61 0.48
N ALA A 32 5.91 4.34 0.54
CA ALA A 32 4.62 3.91 1.07
C ALA A 32 4.56 3.93 2.61
N TYR A 33 5.66 4.20 3.30
CA TYR A 33 5.70 4.18 4.77
C TYR A 33 4.77 5.24 5.39
N ALA A 34 4.83 6.48 4.90
CA ALA A 34 3.99 7.58 5.39
C ALA A 34 2.49 7.26 5.19
N LEU A 35 2.14 6.75 4.00
CA LEU A 35 0.78 6.32 3.69
C LEU A 35 0.29 5.22 4.64
N ASN A 36 1.08 4.17 4.84
CA ASN A 36 0.69 3.07 5.72
C ASN A 36 0.60 3.49 7.21
N ARG A 37 1.46 4.42 7.65
CA ARG A 37 1.33 5.03 8.98
C ARG A 37 0.05 5.84 9.13
N CYS A 38 -0.32 6.63 8.12
CA CYS A 38 -1.56 7.38 8.11
C CYS A 38 -2.78 6.44 8.20
N LEU A 39 -2.83 5.40 7.37
CA LEU A 39 -3.90 4.41 7.40
C LEU A 39 -4.00 3.68 8.75
N GLN A 40 -2.86 3.32 9.35
CA GLN A 40 -2.82 2.73 10.69
C GLN A 40 -3.34 3.70 11.76
N ALA A 41 -3.03 5.00 11.66
CA ALA A 41 -3.55 6.02 12.57
C ALA A 41 -5.07 6.16 12.42
N LEU A 42 -5.59 6.22 11.19
CA LEU A 42 -7.04 6.21 10.94
C LEU A 42 -7.71 4.98 11.56
N LYS A 43 -7.12 3.80 11.40
CA LYS A 43 -7.65 2.56 11.97
C LYS A 43 -7.70 2.57 13.51
N SER A 44 -6.68 3.11 14.18
CA SER A 44 -6.43 2.83 15.60
C SER A 44 -6.47 4.04 16.53
N ASP A 45 -6.41 5.27 16.02
CA ASP A 45 -6.39 6.51 16.82
C ASP A 45 -7.66 7.33 16.55
N ALA A 46 -8.52 7.42 17.57
CA ALA A 46 -9.76 8.18 17.48
C ALA A 46 -9.52 9.69 17.38
N ALA A 47 -8.55 10.23 18.11
CA ALA A 47 -8.25 11.66 18.05
C ALA A 47 -7.69 12.05 16.69
N PHE A 48 -6.84 11.20 16.10
CA PHE A 48 -6.38 11.40 14.73
C PHE A 48 -7.53 11.35 13.72
N ARG A 49 -8.44 10.37 13.84
CA ARG A 49 -9.63 10.33 12.96
C ARG A 49 -10.49 11.57 13.07
N SER A 50 -10.78 12.06 14.28
CA SER A 50 -11.60 13.27 14.43
C SER A 50 -10.91 14.49 13.79
N ARG A 51 -9.58 14.62 13.90
CA ARG A 51 -8.81 15.65 13.17
C ARG A 51 -8.88 15.45 11.66
N TYR A 52 -8.71 14.22 11.18
CA TYR A 52 -8.81 13.91 9.76
C TYR A 52 -10.20 14.21 9.19
N VAL A 53 -11.27 13.94 9.94
CA VAL A 53 -12.64 14.27 9.50
C VAL A 53 -12.85 15.78 9.42
N ALA A 54 -12.26 16.54 10.35
CA ALA A 54 -12.36 18.00 10.36
C ALA A 54 -11.52 18.66 9.24
N ASP A 55 -10.29 18.20 9.03
CA ASP A 55 -9.39 18.68 7.96
C ASP A 55 -8.49 17.53 7.46
N PRO A 56 -8.94 16.78 6.42
CA PRO A 56 -8.17 15.65 5.90
C PRO A 56 -6.80 16.07 5.39
N ARG A 57 -6.70 17.25 4.76
CA ARG A 57 -5.47 17.70 4.11
C ARG A 57 -4.40 18.04 5.15
N ALA A 58 -4.77 18.79 6.19
CA ALA A 58 -3.86 19.10 7.28
C ALA A 58 -3.39 17.83 8.00
N ALA A 59 -4.31 16.91 8.33
CA ALA A 59 -3.98 15.66 9.01
C ALA A 59 -3.04 14.75 8.19
N MET A 60 -3.20 14.71 6.86
CA MET A 60 -2.32 13.96 5.96
C MET A 60 -0.93 14.63 5.82
N ALA A 61 -0.88 15.96 5.77
CA ALA A 61 0.36 16.71 5.70
C ALA A 61 1.22 16.51 6.97
N GLU A 62 0.61 16.48 8.15
CA GLU A 62 1.30 16.16 9.43
C GLU A 62 2.00 14.79 9.39
N MET A 63 1.44 13.84 8.62
CA MET A 63 1.94 12.49 8.49
C MET A 63 2.95 12.33 7.34
N GLY A 64 3.19 13.39 6.56
CA GLY A 64 4.09 13.37 5.40
C GLY A 64 3.54 12.55 4.23
N VAL A 65 2.22 12.44 4.09
CA VAL A 65 1.58 11.81 2.93
C VAL A 65 1.73 12.76 1.73
N ASP A 66 2.21 12.24 0.61
CA ASP A 66 2.33 13.01 -0.63
C ASP A 66 0.96 13.37 -1.23
N ASP A 67 0.94 14.37 -2.13
CA ASP A 67 -0.30 14.91 -2.68
C ASP A 67 -1.12 13.86 -3.45
N GLU A 68 -0.47 12.94 -4.18
CA GLU A 68 -1.18 11.93 -4.96
C GLU A 68 -1.83 10.86 -4.07
N ALA A 69 -1.10 10.40 -3.05
CA ALA A 69 -1.64 9.51 -2.04
C ALA A 69 -2.74 10.19 -1.22
N ALA A 70 -2.62 11.49 -0.96
CA ALA A 70 -3.64 12.28 -0.28
C ALA A 70 -4.93 12.38 -1.11
N VAL A 71 -4.82 12.60 -2.43
CA VAL A 71 -5.98 12.57 -3.35
C VAL A 71 -6.65 11.20 -3.34
N ALA A 72 -5.87 10.11 -3.46
CA ALA A 72 -6.40 8.75 -3.44
C ALA A 72 -7.08 8.40 -2.11
N LEU A 73 -6.52 8.85 -0.99
CA LEU A 73 -7.10 8.62 0.34
C LEU A 73 -8.38 9.44 0.56
N ALA A 74 -8.41 10.68 0.08
CA ALA A 74 -9.58 11.55 0.18
C ALA A 74 -10.76 11.06 -0.69
N SER A 75 -10.47 10.51 -1.87
CA SER A 75 -11.49 9.95 -2.77
C SER A 75 -11.93 8.54 -2.39
N GLY A 76 -11.18 7.84 -1.52
CA GLY A 76 -11.44 6.45 -1.17
C GLY A 76 -11.07 5.46 -2.30
N ASP A 77 -10.19 5.88 -3.22
CA ASP A 77 -9.75 5.05 -4.35
C ASP A 77 -8.80 3.95 -3.86
N ARG A 78 -9.39 2.79 -3.53
CA ARG A 78 -8.67 1.63 -3.01
C ARG A 78 -7.59 1.13 -3.96
N ASP A 79 -7.89 1.09 -5.26
CA ASP A 79 -6.96 0.53 -6.23
C ASP A 79 -5.76 1.46 -6.41
N ALA A 80 -5.99 2.78 -6.44
CA ALA A 80 -4.92 3.78 -6.46
C ALA A 80 -4.05 3.77 -5.20
N LEU A 81 -4.63 3.47 -4.03
CA LEU A 81 -3.89 3.31 -2.77
C LEU A 81 -3.03 2.04 -2.79
N VAL A 82 -3.59 0.90 -3.22
CA VAL A 82 -2.87 -0.38 -3.28
C VAL A 82 -1.74 -0.32 -4.30
N ALA A 83 -1.96 0.30 -5.47
CA ALA A 83 -0.91 0.52 -6.47
C ALA A 83 0.28 1.34 -5.94
N ARG A 84 0.04 2.18 -4.93
CA ARG A 84 1.06 2.97 -4.22
C ARG A 84 1.72 2.23 -3.05
N GLY A 85 1.37 0.96 -2.83
CA GLY A 85 1.93 0.14 -1.76
C GLY A 85 1.20 0.27 -0.42
N ALA A 86 -0.03 0.77 -0.41
CA ALA A 86 -0.89 0.69 0.77
C ALA A 86 -1.23 -0.78 1.09
N HIS A 87 -1.20 -1.13 2.37
CA HIS A 87 -1.61 -2.45 2.82
C HIS A 87 -3.15 -2.60 2.67
N PRO A 88 -3.67 -3.58 1.89
CA PRO A 88 -5.09 -3.69 1.60
C PRO A 88 -6.00 -3.74 2.83
N TYR A 89 -5.59 -4.49 3.87
CA TYR A 89 -6.29 -4.51 5.15
C TYR A 89 -6.38 -3.14 5.84
N LEU A 90 -5.32 -2.33 5.80
CA LEU A 90 -5.34 -0.99 6.40
C LEU A 90 -6.25 -0.05 5.63
N VAL A 91 -6.29 -0.15 4.29
CA VAL A 91 -7.23 0.60 3.44
C VAL A 91 -8.67 0.27 3.83
N PHE A 92 -9.02 -1.01 3.89
CA PHE A 92 -10.36 -1.45 4.31
C PHE A 92 -10.74 -0.96 5.71
N MET A 93 -9.86 -1.15 6.70
CA MET A 93 -10.15 -0.78 8.08
C MET A 93 -10.22 0.73 8.28
N ALA A 94 -9.39 1.52 7.59
CA ALA A 94 -9.42 2.98 7.66
C ALA A 94 -10.74 3.52 7.11
N ASP A 95 -11.18 3.04 5.95
CA ASP A 95 -12.47 3.40 5.33
C ASP A 95 -13.64 3.05 6.25
N LEU A 96 -13.69 1.83 6.78
CA LEU A 96 -14.71 1.41 7.74
C LEU A 96 -14.77 2.35 8.95
N ARG A 97 -13.62 2.66 9.56
CA ARG A 97 -13.56 3.54 10.74
C ARG A 97 -13.96 4.97 10.42
N LEU A 98 -13.64 5.47 9.24
CA LEU A 98 -14.04 6.81 8.79
C LEU A 98 -15.55 6.91 8.57
N ARG A 99 -16.19 5.87 8.01
CA ARG A 99 -17.66 5.82 7.88
C ARG A 99 -18.33 5.86 9.24
N MET A 100 -17.86 5.05 10.19
CA MET A 100 -18.38 5.04 11.56
C MET A 100 -18.20 6.38 12.29
N GLU A 101 -17.09 7.09 12.04
CA GLU A 101 -16.81 8.40 12.66
C GLU A 101 -17.71 9.51 12.08
N ARG A 102 -18.03 9.45 10.78
CA ARG A 102 -18.90 10.43 10.09
C ARG A 102 -20.38 10.21 10.36
N GLU A 103 -20.77 8.95 10.53
CA GLU A 103 -22.16 8.54 10.78
C GLU A 103 -22.26 7.79 12.11
N PRO A 104 -22.14 8.49 13.25
CA PRO A 104 -22.33 7.88 14.57
C PRO A 104 -23.80 7.49 14.74
N GLY A 105 -24.16 6.28 14.31
CA GLY A 105 -25.52 5.73 14.40
C GLY A 105 -25.84 4.62 13.39
N THR A 106 -25.13 4.56 12.26
CA THR A 106 -25.33 3.53 11.21
C THR A 106 -24.46 2.31 11.49
N ILE A 107 -24.80 1.50 12.50
CA ILE A 107 -24.26 0.14 12.62
C ILE A 107 -25.25 -0.79 11.92
N GLU A 108 -25.16 -0.88 10.59
CA GLU A 108 -25.71 -2.03 9.87
C GLU A 108 -24.76 -3.20 10.15
N PHE A 109 -25.23 -4.18 10.94
CA PHE A 109 -24.51 -5.42 11.20
C PHE A 109 -24.47 -6.23 9.90
N PHE A 110 -23.26 -6.54 9.41
CA PHE A 110 -23.02 -7.52 8.35
C PHE A 110 -22.61 -8.86 8.93
#